data_AF-A0A497RC96-F1
#
_entry.id   AF-A0A497RC96-F1
#
_cell.length_a   1.000
_cell.length_b   1.000
_cell.length_c   1.000
_cell.angle_alpha   90.00
_cell.angle_beta   90.00
_cell.angle_gamma   90.00
#
_symmetry.space_group_name_H-M   'P 1'
#
loop_
_entity.id
_entity.type
_entity.pdbx_description
1 polymer ?
#
loop_
_entity_poly.entity_id
_entity_poly.type
_entity_poly.pdbx_seq_one_letter_code
_entity_poly.pdbx_strand_id
1 'polypeptide(L)'
;MKITTGITGLDIILKGGFEKSFTYLIKGGPGSGKTLFGLQFLIEGLKKGEKCVYISFDESVEEIVYQAKSFGWDVENIFFVDMLKELDIYSSDFIFLDYDSRTEIVEFIDSITKLDVVENANRVFIDGIGTIKDIARDDAIYRRVLSSIIQYLNSKGATTVVSCEKTKDIGKEIVSYVVSGEFSLESVKANGRIFRILNVLKSRSDALIGNYYFDITNKGIVVYPIIPDITLEKKDRFDYSKELITTGNAELDSMLGGGILKGSEVMISGKSGVGKTNLCLQILMQNDLKNVGIIYSFEESKDVILQRYHDLFNYKPNNLIIKECEDLSSIGEFYWTVVDDLKHYNPSVVVIDPINLLSNLAITDEDVVKTIRLLKKIAKATGIVLLVVVEVTQEIDVFHLTGIGVSQFADYLIFGRYIEMEGELLKAITVIKNRFGDHERTFRILDMKSGEGLKIGKPLKEYSGLLSGKYE
;
A
#
# COMPACT_ATOMS: atom_id res chain seq x y z
N MET A 1 -4.26 -27.41 -1.79
CA MET A 1 -3.00 -27.15 -1.05
C MET A 1 -2.35 -25.99 -1.77
N LYS A 2 -1.94 -24.95 -1.04
CA LYS A 2 -1.40 -23.74 -1.67
C LYS A 2 0.11 -23.77 -1.79
N ILE A 3 0.64 -23.13 -2.82
CA ILE A 3 2.05 -22.85 -3.05
C ILE A 3 2.29 -21.35 -3.06
N THR A 4 3.35 -20.90 -2.41
CA THR A 4 3.72 -19.47 -2.34
C THR A 4 4.15 -18.96 -3.71
N THR A 5 3.78 -17.72 -3.99
CA THR A 5 4.14 -17.05 -5.26
C THR A 5 5.55 -16.47 -5.24
N GLY A 6 6.13 -16.24 -4.06
CA GLY A 6 7.43 -15.55 -3.94
C GLY A 6 7.36 -14.04 -4.17
N ILE A 7 6.17 -13.52 -4.49
CA ILE A 7 5.92 -12.10 -4.67
C ILE A 7 5.48 -11.53 -3.32
N THR A 8 6.27 -10.60 -2.80
CA THR A 8 6.01 -9.98 -1.49
C THR A 8 4.63 -9.33 -1.48
N GLY A 9 3.84 -9.61 -0.45
CA GLY A 9 2.47 -9.11 -0.28
C GLY A 9 1.39 -9.82 -1.09
N LEU A 10 1.72 -10.47 -2.22
CA LEU A 10 0.74 -11.19 -3.01
C LEU A 10 0.17 -12.40 -2.26
N ASP A 11 1.02 -13.17 -1.58
CA ASP A 11 0.58 -14.34 -0.82
C ASP A 11 -0.37 -13.99 0.33
N ILE A 12 -0.35 -12.74 0.80
CA ILE A 12 -1.31 -12.22 1.79
C ILE A 12 -2.69 -12.07 1.15
N ILE A 13 -2.77 -11.47 -0.03
CA ILE A 13 -4.01 -11.33 -0.82
C ILE A 13 -4.61 -12.71 -1.13
N LEU A 14 -3.74 -13.66 -1.49
CA LEU A 14 -4.11 -15.01 -1.87
C LEU A 14 -4.31 -15.96 -0.67
N LYS A 15 -4.09 -15.48 0.56
CA LYS A 15 -4.15 -16.28 1.80
C LYS A 15 -3.31 -17.56 1.72
N GLY A 16 -2.02 -17.41 1.41
CA GLY A 16 -1.03 -18.50 1.34
C GLY A 16 -0.56 -18.86 -0.08
N GLY A 17 -0.96 -18.11 -1.10
CA GLY A 17 -0.51 -18.26 -2.48
C GLY A 17 -1.50 -18.99 -3.40
N PHE A 18 -0.99 -19.53 -4.51
CA PHE A 18 -1.77 -20.21 -5.54
C PHE A 18 -2.18 -21.62 -5.12
N GLU A 19 -3.34 -22.10 -5.56
CA GLU A 19 -3.70 -23.51 -5.46
C GLU A 19 -2.80 -24.34 -6.37
N LYS A 20 -2.27 -25.43 -5.81
CA LYS A 20 -1.44 -26.37 -6.55
C LYS A 20 -2.22 -26.99 -7.72
N SER A 21 -1.55 -27.16 -8.84
CA SER A 21 -2.06 -27.79 -10.07
C SER A 21 -3.18 -26.99 -10.75
N PHE A 22 -3.29 -25.70 -10.44
CA PHE A 22 -4.21 -24.78 -11.09
C PHE A 22 -3.43 -23.84 -12.01
N THR A 23 -4.17 -23.22 -12.94
CA THR A 23 -3.63 -22.24 -13.88
C THR A 23 -4.11 -20.82 -13.56
N TYR A 24 -3.19 -19.87 -13.62
CA TYR A 24 -3.40 -18.47 -13.34
C TYR A 24 -2.98 -17.62 -14.53
N LEU A 25 -3.79 -16.61 -14.86
CA LEU A 25 -3.52 -15.68 -15.95
C LEU A 25 -3.04 -14.34 -15.40
N ILE A 26 -1.93 -13.84 -15.91
CA ILE A 26 -1.43 -12.49 -15.66
C ILE A 26 -1.52 -11.66 -16.93
N LYS A 27 -2.30 -10.58 -16.88
CA LYS A 27 -2.48 -9.63 -17.98
C LYS A 27 -1.77 -8.34 -17.71
N GLY A 28 -1.44 -7.61 -18.77
CA GLY A 28 -0.90 -6.27 -18.65
C GLY A 28 -0.31 -5.77 -19.97
N GLY A 29 -0.16 -4.45 -20.09
CA GLY A 29 0.51 -3.84 -21.24
C GLY A 29 2.02 -4.17 -21.29
N PRO A 30 2.73 -3.74 -22.34
CA PRO A 30 4.19 -3.81 -22.41
C PRO A 30 4.84 -3.15 -21.18
N GLY A 31 5.90 -3.75 -20.63
CA GLY A 31 6.64 -3.22 -19.47
C GLY A 31 5.87 -3.21 -18.13
N SER A 32 4.69 -3.85 -18.06
CA SER A 32 3.88 -3.88 -16.83
C SER A 32 4.45 -4.79 -15.73
N GLY A 33 5.36 -5.72 -16.07
CA GLY A 33 6.00 -6.64 -15.13
C GLY A 33 5.55 -8.10 -15.23
N LYS A 34 4.84 -8.49 -16.30
CA LYS A 34 4.35 -9.88 -16.50
C LYS A 34 5.45 -10.94 -16.39
N THR A 35 6.57 -10.73 -17.09
CA THR A 35 7.73 -11.63 -17.08
C THR A 35 8.37 -11.70 -15.70
N LEU A 36 8.53 -10.56 -15.00
CA LEU A 36 9.04 -10.54 -13.63
C LEU A 36 8.13 -11.30 -12.65
N PHE A 37 6.80 -11.18 -12.82
CA PHE A 37 5.84 -11.94 -12.04
C PHE A 37 6.06 -13.45 -12.21
N GLY A 38 6.20 -13.91 -13.46
CA GLY A 38 6.48 -15.31 -13.78
C GLY A 38 7.82 -15.80 -13.24
N LEU A 39 8.89 -14.99 -13.41
CA LEU A 39 10.22 -15.31 -12.90
C LEU A 39 10.23 -15.44 -11.38
N GLN A 40 9.64 -14.50 -10.63
CA GLN A 40 9.56 -14.61 -9.17
C GLN A 40 8.82 -15.88 -8.73
N PHE A 41 7.75 -16.25 -9.45
CA PHE A 41 7.03 -17.49 -9.19
C PHE A 41 7.89 -18.74 -9.39
N LEU A 42 8.71 -18.78 -10.44
CA LEU A 42 9.63 -19.90 -10.69
C LEU A 42 10.80 -19.92 -9.69
N ILE A 43 11.40 -18.76 -9.39
CA ILE A 43 12.51 -18.63 -8.43
C ILE A 43 12.09 -19.11 -7.03
N GLU A 44 10.87 -18.80 -6.61
CA GLU A 44 10.32 -19.32 -5.35
C GLU A 44 10.20 -20.85 -5.36
N GLY A 45 9.91 -21.45 -6.51
CA GLY A 45 9.94 -22.91 -6.66
C GLY A 45 11.35 -23.47 -6.55
N LEU A 46 12.33 -22.85 -7.19
CA LEU A 46 13.73 -23.27 -7.10
C LEU A 46 14.24 -23.26 -5.65
N LYS A 47 13.90 -22.22 -4.88
CA LYS A 47 14.22 -22.15 -3.43
C LYS A 47 13.64 -23.31 -2.63
N LYS A 48 12.59 -23.96 -3.12
CA LYS A 48 11.93 -25.11 -2.52
C LYS A 48 12.35 -26.46 -3.13
N GLY A 49 13.35 -26.46 -4.03
CA GLY A 49 13.79 -27.66 -4.74
C GLY A 49 12.77 -28.18 -5.75
N GLU A 50 11.85 -27.33 -6.21
CA GLU A 50 10.82 -27.68 -7.18
C GLU A 50 11.38 -27.61 -8.61
N LYS A 51 10.91 -28.50 -9.50
CA LYS A 51 11.23 -28.44 -10.94
C LYS A 51 10.43 -27.31 -11.59
N CYS A 52 11.15 -26.30 -12.09
CA CYS A 52 10.58 -25.09 -12.69
C CYS A 52 10.86 -25.03 -14.20
N VAL A 53 9.82 -24.75 -14.99
CA VAL A 53 9.91 -24.65 -16.45
C VAL A 53 9.43 -23.27 -16.90
N TYR A 54 10.21 -22.64 -17.76
CA TYR A 54 9.85 -21.40 -18.46
C TYR A 54 9.63 -21.72 -19.93
N ILE A 55 8.47 -21.35 -20.47
CA ILE A 55 8.15 -21.48 -21.89
C ILE A 55 7.97 -20.08 -22.47
N SER A 56 8.85 -19.67 -23.37
CA SER A 56 8.82 -18.34 -23.99
C SER A 56 8.21 -18.39 -25.38
N PHE A 57 7.25 -17.51 -25.66
CA PHE A 57 6.66 -17.27 -26.99
C PHE A 57 6.95 -15.89 -27.57
N ASP A 58 7.66 -15.02 -26.84
CA ASP A 58 7.79 -13.59 -27.19
C ASP A 58 9.20 -13.01 -26.99
N GLU A 59 9.98 -13.53 -26.02
CA GLU A 59 11.35 -13.07 -25.75
C GLU A 59 12.37 -14.22 -25.85
N SER A 60 13.59 -13.92 -26.26
CA SER A 60 14.65 -14.93 -26.30
C SER A 60 15.08 -15.35 -24.89
N VAL A 61 15.52 -16.60 -24.72
CA VAL A 61 16.01 -17.09 -23.41
C VAL A 61 17.20 -16.27 -22.92
N GLU A 62 18.05 -15.81 -23.84
CA GLU A 62 19.21 -14.99 -23.53
C GLU A 62 18.82 -13.64 -22.89
N GLU A 63 17.77 -12.98 -23.41
CA GLU A 63 17.24 -11.72 -22.85
C GLU A 63 16.60 -11.95 -21.47
N ILE A 64 15.83 -13.01 -21.30
CA ILE A 64 15.18 -13.34 -20.02
C ILE A 64 16.21 -13.60 -18.93
N VAL A 65 17.28 -14.36 -19.24
CA VAL A 65 18.38 -14.62 -18.30
C VAL A 65 19.12 -13.34 -17.96
N TYR A 66 19.35 -12.45 -18.94
CA TYR A 66 19.95 -11.14 -18.69
C TYR A 66 19.10 -10.28 -17.76
N GLN A 67 17.78 -10.21 -18.00
CA GLN A 67 16.85 -9.50 -17.12
C GLN A 67 16.90 -10.06 -15.70
N ALA A 68 16.81 -11.38 -15.51
CA ALA A 68 16.87 -11.99 -14.19
C ALA A 68 18.19 -11.66 -13.44
N LYS A 69 19.32 -11.71 -14.14
CA LYS A 69 20.64 -11.35 -13.57
C LYS A 69 20.70 -9.89 -13.12
N SER A 70 19.99 -8.97 -13.79
CA SER A 70 19.94 -7.56 -13.37
C SER A 70 19.27 -7.35 -12.00
N PHE A 71 18.39 -8.26 -11.59
CA PHE A 71 17.80 -8.30 -10.24
C PHE A 71 18.61 -9.18 -9.25
N GLY A 72 19.77 -9.69 -9.67
CA GLY A 72 20.60 -10.59 -8.88
C GLY A 72 19.97 -11.98 -8.68
N TRP A 73 19.09 -12.41 -9.59
CA TRP A 73 18.44 -13.72 -9.50
C TRP A 73 19.22 -14.79 -10.25
N ASP A 74 19.40 -15.93 -9.59
CA ASP A 74 19.91 -17.15 -10.21
C ASP A 74 18.75 -17.92 -10.85
N VAL A 75 18.87 -18.12 -12.16
CA VAL A 75 17.90 -18.83 -13.00
C VAL A 75 18.51 -20.03 -13.71
N GLU A 76 19.75 -20.44 -13.37
CA GLU A 76 20.47 -21.53 -14.06
C GLU A 76 19.72 -22.86 -13.99
N ASN A 77 18.95 -23.08 -12.92
CA ASN A 77 18.17 -24.31 -12.71
C ASN A 77 16.73 -24.24 -13.24
N ILE A 78 16.37 -23.17 -13.97
CA ILE A 78 15.11 -23.12 -14.71
C ILE A 78 15.30 -23.84 -16.05
N PHE A 79 14.40 -24.77 -16.37
CA PHE A 79 14.36 -25.36 -17.70
C PHE A 79 13.68 -24.38 -18.65
N PHE A 80 14.45 -23.77 -19.55
CA PHE A 80 13.93 -22.86 -20.57
C PHE A 80 13.57 -23.60 -21.85
N VAL A 81 12.39 -23.27 -22.38
CA VAL A 81 11.89 -23.72 -23.68
C VAL A 81 11.65 -22.47 -24.52
N ASP A 82 12.35 -22.40 -25.64
CA ASP A 82 12.32 -21.27 -26.57
C ASP A 82 11.39 -21.59 -27.74
N MET A 83 10.09 -21.30 -27.60
CA MET A 83 9.12 -21.57 -28.66
C MET A 83 9.23 -20.57 -29.80
N LEU A 84 9.86 -19.39 -29.60
CA LEU A 84 10.14 -18.46 -30.69
C LEU A 84 11.05 -19.10 -31.72
N LYS A 85 12.18 -19.69 -31.28
CA LYS A 85 13.11 -20.38 -32.18
C LYS A 85 12.43 -21.54 -32.89
N GLU A 86 11.59 -22.32 -32.20
CA GLU A 86 10.84 -23.40 -32.84
C GLU A 86 9.88 -22.83 -33.90
N LEU A 87 9.07 -21.82 -33.57
CA LEU A 87 8.13 -21.19 -34.51
C LEU A 87 8.82 -20.52 -35.71
N ASP A 88 10.00 -19.91 -35.51
CA ASP A 88 10.81 -19.32 -36.58
C ASP A 88 11.46 -20.38 -37.48
N ILE A 89 11.96 -21.49 -36.92
CA ILE A 89 12.53 -22.61 -37.70
C ILE A 89 11.45 -23.33 -38.50
N TYR A 90 10.23 -23.41 -37.96
CA TYR A 90 9.07 -24.01 -38.59
C TYR A 90 8.25 -23.03 -39.47
N SER A 91 8.77 -21.83 -39.73
CA SER A 91 8.11 -20.77 -40.51
C SER A 91 7.82 -21.12 -41.98
N SER A 92 8.21 -22.30 -42.49
CA SER A 92 7.70 -22.83 -43.75
C SER A 92 6.41 -23.66 -43.62
N ASP A 93 6.14 -24.27 -42.45
CA ASP A 93 5.03 -25.23 -42.26
C ASP A 93 3.96 -24.77 -41.25
N PHE A 94 4.26 -23.88 -40.29
CA PHE A 94 3.30 -23.41 -39.26
C PHE A 94 2.73 -22.02 -39.52
N ILE A 95 2.73 -21.59 -40.79
CA ILE A 95 2.41 -20.21 -41.19
C ILE A 95 1.04 -19.78 -40.65
N PHE A 96 0.04 -20.67 -40.55
CA PHE A 96 -1.21 -20.49 -39.78
C PHE A 96 -1.76 -21.85 -39.33
N LEU A 97 -2.43 -21.92 -38.17
CA LEU A 97 -3.23 -23.09 -37.80
C LEU A 97 -4.60 -22.97 -38.48
N ASP A 98 -4.90 -23.86 -39.43
CA ASP A 98 -6.18 -23.84 -40.14
C ASP A 98 -7.25 -24.70 -39.45
N TYR A 99 -8.53 -24.33 -39.59
CA TYR A 99 -9.62 -25.06 -38.92
C TYR A 99 -9.74 -26.51 -39.40
N ASP A 100 -9.41 -26.75 -40.67
CA ASP A 100 -9.54 -28.05 -41.32
C ASP A 100 -8.29 -28.94 -41.14
N SER A 101 -7.13 -28.37 -40.80
CA SER A 101 -5.87 -29.10 -40.58
C SER A 101 -5.75 -29.58 -39.12
N ARG A 102 -6.61 -30.53 -38.74
CA ARG A 102 -6.53 -31.18 -37.40
C ARG A 102 -5.11 -31.64 -37.04
N THR A 103 -4.31 -32.03 -38.04
CA THR A 103 -2.93 -32.46 -37.88
C THR A 103 -2.04 -31.35 -37.32
N GLU A 104 -2.08 -30.13 -37.88
CA GLU A 104 -1.23 -29.01 -37.45
C GLU A 104 -1.55 -28.57 -36.01
N ILE A 105 -2.85 -28.54 -35.66
CA ILE A 105 -3.29 -28.26 -34.29
C ILE A 105 -2.76 -29.32 -33.31
N VAL A 106 -2.82 -30.61 -33.69
CA VAL A 106 -2.31 -31.70 -32.87
C VAL A 106 -0.80 -31.63 -32.75
N GLU A 107 -0.08 -31.36 -33.83
CA GLU A 107 1.38 -31.22 -33.85
C GLU A 107 1.84 -30.05 -32.98
N PHE A 108 1.15 -28.91 -32.99
CA PHE A 108 1.44 -27.78 -32.12
C PHE A 108 1.15 -28.08 -30.64
N ILE A 109 0.06 -28.78 -30.34
CA ILE A 109 -0.21 -29.24 -28.97
C ILE A 109 0.88 -30.24 -28.55
N ASP A 110 1.26 -31.15 -29.43
CA ASP A 110 2.27 -32.17 -29.19
C ASP A 110 3.66 -31.57 -28.97
N SER A 111 4.04 -30.51 -29.69
CA SER A 111 5.34 -29.86 -29.53
C SER A 111 5.53 -29.27 -28.13
N ILE A 112 4.46 -28.83 -27.47
CA ILE A 112 4.49 -28.32 -26.10
C ILE A 112 4.27 -29.43 -25.07
N THR A 113 3.32 -30.34 -25.33
CA THR A 113 2.92 -31.35 -24.35
C THR A 113 3.90 -32.53 -24.28
N LYS A 114 4.58 -32.89 -25.38
CA LYS A 114 5.58 -33.98 -25.40
C LYS A 114 6.99 -33.52 -24.98
N LEU A 115 7.14 -32.29 -24.51
CA LEU A 115 8.41 -31.82 -23.95
C LEU A 115 8.72 -32.60 -22.67
N ASP A 116 9.78 -33.40 -22.70
CA ASP A 116 10.28 -34.16 -21.53
C ASP A 116 10.56 -33.25 -20.33
N VAL A 117 10.93 -31.99 -20.58
CA VAL A 117 11.19 -30.99 -19.53
C VAL A 117 9.92 -30.62 -18.76
N VAL A 118 8.74 -30.72 -19.38
CA VAL A 118 7.45 -30.44 -18.74
C VAL A 118 6.99 -31.61 -17.87
N GLU A 119 7.48 -32.82 -18.13
CA GLU A 119 7.14 -33.98 -17.31
C GLU A 119 7.64 -33.80 -15.86
N ASN A 120 6.74 -34.04 -14.89
CA ASN A 120 6.97 -33.82 -13.46
C ASN A 120 7.36 -32.37 -13.08
N ALA A 121 7.08 -31.38 -13.93
CA ALA A 121 7.24 -29.97 -13.56
C ALA A 121 6.28 -29.61 -12.41
N ASN A 122 6.79 -28.89 -11.41
CA ASN A 122 5.98 -28.39 -10.31
C ASN A 122 5.40 -27.02 -10.63
N ARG A 123 6.21 -26.16 -11.26
CA ARG A 123 5.84 -24.79 -11.66
C ARG A 123 6.16 -24.58 -13.11
N VAL A 124 5.21 -24.03 -13.84
CA VAL A 124 5.38 -23.66 -15.25
C VAL A 124 4.99 -22.20 -15.40
N PHE A 125 5.84 -21.41 -16.05
CA PHE A 125 5.48 -20.09 -16.53
C PHE A 125 5.47 -20.11 -18.05
N ILE A 126 4.36 -19.71 -18.65
CA ILE A 126 4.22 -19.53 -20.09
C ILE A 126 4.15 -18.04 -20.36
N ASP A 127 5.17 -17.47 -20.99
CA ASP A 127 5.24 -16.05 -21.32
C ASP A 127 4.83 -15.81 -22.77
N GLY A 128 3.93 -14.85 -22.99
CA GLY A 128 3.52 -14.46 -24.34
C GLY A 128 2.50 -15.38 -24.99
N ILE A 129 1.56 -15.96 -24.23
CA ILE A 129 0.55 -16.89 -24.80
C ILE A 129 -0.31 -16.25 -25.90
N GLY A 130 -0.37 -14.92 -25.92
CA GLY A 130 -1.08 -14.15 -26.94
C GLY A 130 -0.61 -14.46 -28.36
N THR A 131 0.67 -14.79 -28.56
CA THR A 131 1.24 -15.14 -29.88
C THR A 131 0.53 -16.34 -30.51
N ILE A 132 0.02 -17.29 -29.70
CA ILE A 132 -0.76 -18.43 -30.20
C ILE A 132 -2.05 -17.96 -30.89
N LYS A 133 -2.62 -16.84 -30.44
CA LYS A 133 -3.82 -16.26 -31.06
C LYS A 133 -3.54 -15.80 -32.49
N ASP A 134 -2.37 -15.22 -32.72
CA ASP A 134 -1.97 -14.71 -34.04
C ASP A 134 -1.74 -15.86 -35.04
N ILE A 135 -1.22 -16.99 -34.55
CA ILE A 135 -1.07 -18.23 -35.33
C ILE A 135 -2.43 -18.87 -35.62
N ALA A 136 -3.31 -18.92 -34.61
CA ALA A 136 -4.61 -19.59 -34.71
C ALA A 136 -5.62 -18.88 -35.61
N ARG A 137 -5.60 -17.53 -35.69
CA ARG A 137 -6.52 -16.67 -36.46
C ARG A 137 -8.03 -16.88 -36.25
N ASP A 138 -8.41 -17.86 -35.43
CA ASP A 138 -9.77 -18.20 -35.03
C ASP A 138 -9.83 -18.40 -33.52
N ASP A 139 -10.84 -17.78 -32.92
CA ASP A 139 -11.04 -17.75 -31.48
C ASP A 139 -11.38 -19.16 -30.91
N ALA A 140 -12.10 -20.00 -31.64
CA ALA A 140 -12.42 -21.36 -31.21
C ALA A 140 -11.20 -22.29 -31.27
N ILE A 141 -10.36 -22.18 -32.30
CA ILE A 141 -9.08 -22.89 -32.39
C ILE A 141 -8.17 -22.46 -31.25
N TYR A 142 -7.96 -21.16 -31.07
CA TYR A 142 -7.17 -20.60 -29.98
C TYR A 142 -7.63 -21.13 -28.62
N ARG A 143 -8.95 -21.11 -28.36
CA ARG A 143 -9.55 -21.67 -27.14
C ARG A 143 -9.20 -23.14 -26.95
N ARG A 144 -9.32 -23.94 -28.00
CA ARG A 144 -9.11 -25.39 -27.96
C ARG A 144 -7.65 -25.72 -27.69
N VAL A 145 -6.72 -25.07 -28.38
CA VAL A 145 -5.28 -25.23 -28.19
C VAL A 145 -4.89 -24.89 -26.75
N LEU A 146 -5.28 -23.70 -26.28
CA LEU A 146 -5.01 -23.27 -24.91
C LEU A 146 -5.59 -24.21 -23.86
N SER A 147 -6.85 -24.61 -24.04
CA SER A 147 -7.51 -25.53 -23.10
C SER A 147 -6.77 -26.87 -23.04
N SER A 148 -6.27 -27.35 -24.17
CA SER A 148 -5.55 -28.62 -24.25
C SER A 148 -4.19 -28.53 -23.53
N ILE A 149 -3.42 -27.46 -23.77
CA ILE A 149 -2.14 -27.21 -23.08
C ILE A 149 -2.37 -27.09 -21.57
N ILE A 150 -3.32 -26.27 -21.15
CA ILE A 150 -3.65 -26.04 -19.74
C ILE A 150 -4.11 -27.34 -19.05
N GLN A 151 -5.00 -28.11 -19.69
CA GLN A 151 -5.47 -29.39 -19.14
C GLN A 151 -4.34 -30.40 -19.03
N TYR A 152 -3.45 -30.46 -20.02
CA TYR A 152 -2.28 -31.33 -20.00
C TYR A 152 -1.36 -31.00 -18.81
N LEU A 153 -0.96 -29.73 -18.65
CA LEU A 153 -0.10 -29.29 -17.55
C LEU A 153 -0.73 -29.56 -16.19
N ASN A 154 -2.01 -29.27 -16.03
CA ASN A 154 -2.73 -29.54 -14.79
C ASN A 154 -2.83 -31.05 -14.51
N SER A 155 -3.01 -31.89 -15.54
CA SER A 155 -3.04 -33.36 -15.39
C SER A 155 -1.69 -33.95 -14.94
N LYS A 156 -0.59 -33.30 -15.28
CA LYS A 156 0.76 -33.61 -14.79
C LYS A 156 1.05 -33.03 -13.40
N GLY A 157 0.08 -32.31 -12.81
CA GLY A 157 0.19 -31.74 -11.47
C GLY A 157 0.91 -30.38 -11.41
N ALA A 158 1.28 -29.79 -12.55
CA ALA A 158 2.00 -28.53 -12.62
C ALA A 158 1.09 -27.34 -12.25
N THR A 159 1.60 -26.41 -11.45
CA THR A 159 0.93 -25.13 -11.20
C THR A 159 1.44 -24.12 -12.20
N THR A 160 0.53 -23.55 -12.98
CA THR A 160 0.90 -22.81 -14.19
C THR A 160 0.53 -21.34 -14.05
N VAL A 161 1.45 -20.44 -14.37
CA VAL A 161 1.17 -19.03 -14.61
C VAL A 161 1.32 -18.77 -16.11
N VAL A 162 0.36 -18.07 -16.70
CA VAL A 162 0.35 -17.76 -18.13
C VAL A 162 0.25 -16.26 -18.29
N SER A 163 1.12 -15.67 -19.10
CA SER A 163 1.11 -14.25 -19.41
C SER A 163 0.40 -13.96 -20.73
N CYS A 164 -0.36 -12.87 -20.78
CA CYS A 164 -1.01 -12.39 -21.99
C CYS A 164 -0.97 -10.86 -22.03
N GLU A 165 -0.83 -10.29 -23.23
CA GLU A 165 -1.07 -8.86 -23.41
C GLU A 165 -2.52 -8.51 -23.12
N LYS A 166 -2.73 -7.32 -22.58
CA LYS A 166 -4.06 -6.82 -22.26
C LYS A 166 -4.76 -6.33 -23.54
N THR A 167 -5.88 -6.94 -23.92
CA THR A 167 -6.77 -6.38 -24.96
C THR A 167 -7.78 -5.39 -24.37
N LYS A 168 -8.55 -4.70 -25.23
CA LYS A 168 -9.56 -3.71 -24.78
C LYS A 168 -10.68 -4.32 -23.93
N ASP A 169 -10.94 -5.62 -24.05
CA ASP A 169 -12.05 -6.31 -23.38
C ASP A 169 -11.57 -7.17 -22.20
N ILE A 170 -11.30 -6.50 -21.07
CA ILE A 170 -10.85 -7.13 -19.83
C ILE A 170 -11.87 -8.17 -19.35
N GLY A 171 -11.39 -9.37 -19.00
CA GLY A 171 -12.22 -10.46 -18.45
C GLY A 171 -13.14 -11.17 -19.45
N LYS A 172 -13.18 -10.74 -20.72
CA LYS A 172 -13.95 -11.42 -21.79
C LYS A 172 -13.08 -12.23 -22.75
N GLU A 173 -11.77 -12.20 -22.57
CA GLU A 173 -10.86 -13.00 -23.36
C GLU A 173 -11.08 -14.49 -23.14
N ILE A 174 -10.84 -15.26 -24.19
CA ILE A 174 -10.99 -16.71 -24.21
C ILE A 174 -10.19 -17.39 -23.09
N VAL A 175 -8.99 -16.89 -22.82
CA VAL A 175 -8.09 -17.40 -21.78
C VAL A 175 -8.73 -17.29 -20.38
N SER A 176 -9.48 -16.21 -20.12
CA SER A 176 -10.16 -15.97 -18.83
C SER A 176 -11.14 -17.08 -18.46
N TYR A 177 -11.77 -17.73 -19.44
CA TYR A 177 -12.73 -18.81 -19.20
C TYR A 177 -12.05 -20.13 -18.82
N VAL A 178 -10.78 -20.31 -19.20
CA VAL A 178 -10.05 -21.58 -19.04
C VAL A 178 -9.23 -21.59 -17.75
N VAL A 179 -8.81 -20.43 -17.25
CA VAL A 179 -7.99 -20.31 -16.04
C VAL A 179 -8.79 -20.29 -14.74
N SER A 180 -8.10 -20.63 -13.65
CA SER A 180 -8.67 -20.67 -12.30
C SER A 180 -8.50 -19.37 -11.52
N GLY A 181 -7.54 -18.52 -11.90
CA GLY A 181 -7.47 -17.15 -11.41
C GLY A 181 -6.95 -16.20 -12.48
N GLU A 182 -7.32 -14.92 -12.37
CA GLU A 182 -6.99 -13.87 -13.32
C GLU A 182 -6.53 -12.62 -12.59
N PHE A 183 -5.38 -12.11 -13.03
CA PHE A 183 -4.70 -10.94 -12.51
C PHE A 183 -4.43 -9.96 -13.65
N SER A 184 -4.47 -8.67 -13.36
CA SER A 184 -4.15 -7.60 -14.33
C SER A 184 -3.20 -6.57 -13.70
N LEU A 185 -2.06 -6.33 -14.35
CA LEU A 185 -1.09 -5.29 -14.03
C LEU A 185 -1.39 -4.05 -14.85
N GLU A 186 -1.70 -2.95 -14.15
CA GLU A 186 -2.16 -1.72 -14.77
C GLU A 186 -1.36 -0.52 -14.30
N SER A 187 -1.25 0.48 -15.16
CA SER A 187 -0.71 1.79 -14.82
C SER A 187 -1.83 2.81 -14.85
N VAL A 188 -2.10 3.43 -13.71
CA VAL A 188 -3.16 4.41 -13.51
C VAL A 188 -2.54 5.77 -13.30
N LYS A 189 -2.92 6.75 -14.12
CA LYS A 189 -2.51 8.15 -13.95
C LYS A 189 -3.49 8.86 -13.02
N ALA A 190 -3.02 9.31 -11.87
CA ALA A 190 -3.81 10.08 -10.92
C ALA A 190 -2.90 11.09 -10.20
N ASN A 191 -3.43 12.28 -9.88
CA ASN A 191 -2.72 13.30 -9.09
C ASN A 191 -1.30 13.64 -9.63
N GLY A 192 -1.14 13.68 -10.96
CA GLY A 192 0.15 13.96 -11.62
C GLY A 192 1.18 12.82 -11.55
N ARG A 193 0.82 11.66 -10.99
CA ARG A 193 1.66 10.47 -10.81
C ARG A 193 1.14 9.27 -11.60
N ILE A 194 2.00 8.27 -11.76
CA ILE A 194 1.66 6.97 -12.35
C ILE A 194 1.72 5.94 -11.23
N PHE A 195 0.59 5.32 -10.93
CA PHE A 195 0.48 4.23 -9.96
C PHE A 195 0.42 2.90 -10.68
N ARG A 196 1.13 1.90 -10.16
CA ARG A 196 1.06 0.51 -10.62
C ARG A 196 0.05 -0.25 -9.76
N ILE A 197 -0.94 -0.86 -10.42
CA ILE A 197 -2.07 -1.54 -9.76
C ILE A 197 -2.17 -2.98 -10.23
N LEU A 198 -2.15 -3.90 -9.28
CA LEU A 198 -2.46 -5.31 -9.45
C LEU A 198 -3.94 -5.49 -9.14
N ASN A 199 -4.72 -5.90 -10.13
CA ASN A 199 -6.12 -6.24 -10.00
C ASN A 199 -6.26 -7.75 -9.89
N VAL A 200 -6.87 -8.24 -8.81
CA VAL A 200 -7.29 -9.65 -8.69
C VAL A 200 -8.73 -9.72 -9.20
N LEU A 201 -8.91 -10.14 -10.45
CA LEU A 201 -10.20 -10.13 -11.14
C LEU A 201 -11.03 -11.38 -10.85
N LYS A 202 -10.34 -12.52 -10.71
CA LYS A 202 -10.95 -13.82 -10.49
C LYS A 202 -10.02 -14.68 -9.67
N SER A 203 -10.57 -15.42 -8.71
CA SER A 203 -9.89 -16.54 -8.08
C SER A 203 -10.90 -17.62 -7.73
N ARG A 204 -10.61 -18.87 -8.08
CA ARG A 204 -11.33 -20.06 -7.59
C ARG A 204 -10.87 -20.50 -6.20
N SER A 205 -9.94 -19.77 -5.59
CA SER A 205 -9.54 -19.92 -4.19
C SER A 205 -10.08 -18.77 -3.33
N ASP A 206 -9.92 -18.87 -2.01
CA ASP A 206 -10.31 -17.85 -1.03
C ASP A 206 -9.36 -16.63 -1.05
N ALA A 207 -9.25 -15.95 -2.19
CA ALA A 207 -8.45 -14.74 -2.37
C ALA A 207 -9.29 -13.48 -2.11
N LEU A 208 -8.63 -12.40 -1.69
CA LEU A 208 -9.24 -11.08 -1.63
C LEU A 208 -9.27 -10.48 -3.04
N ILE A 209 -10.47 -10.38 -3.62
CA ILE A 209 -10.70 -9.73 -4.92
C ILE A 209 -10.64 -8.22 -4.74
N GLY A 210 -9.93 -7.53 -5.64
CA GLY A 210 -9.80 -6.08 -5.60
C GLY A 210 -8.51 -5.56 -6.23
N ASN A 211 -8.24 -4.29 -5.98
CA ASN A 211 -7.14 -3.53 -6.56
C ASN A 211 -6.08 -3.27 -5.49
N TYR A 212 -4.82 -3.49 -5.84
CA TYR A 212 -3.71 -3.39 -4.91
C TYR A 212 -2.56 -2.61 -5.55
N TYR A 213 -2.01 -1.65 -4.81
CA TYR A 213 -0.78 -0.95 -5.21
C TYR A 213 0.38 -1.96 -5.27
N PHE A 214 1.26 -1.83 -6.25
CA PHE A 214 2.51 -2.59 -6.31
C PHE A 214 3.60 -1.74 -6.93
N ASP A 215 4.86 -2.13 -6.71
CA ASP A 215 6.00 -1.57 -7.43
C ASP A 215 6.94 -2.66 -7.92
N ILE A 216 7.79 -2.26 -8.87
CA ILE A 216 8.96 -3.04 -9.28
C ILE A 216 10.17 -2.39 -8.61
N THR A 217 10.67 -3.05 -7.58
CA THR A 217 11.84 -2.63 -6.81
C THR A 217 13.08 -3.41 -7.23
N ASN A 218 14.24 -3.15 -6.63
CA ASN A 218 15.42 -4.01 -6.80
C ASN A 218 15.21 -5.48 -6.34
N LYS A 219 14.13 -5.77 -5.61
CA LYS A 219 13.71 -7.11 -5.21
C LYS A 219 12.67 -7.73 -6.15
N GLY A 220 12.36 -7.08 -7.27
CA GLY A 220 11.26 -7.44 -8.16
C GLY A 220 9.94 -6.81 -7.74
N ILE A 221 8.83 -7.45 -8.11
CA ILE A 221 7.48 -7.03 -7.77
C ILE A 221 7.25 -7.15 -6.25
N VAL A 222 6.78 -6.06 -5.66
CA VAL A 222 6.28 -5.98 -4.29
C VAL A 222 4.88 -5.41 -4.33
N VAL A 223 3.91 -6.13 -3.75
CA VAL A 223 2.52 -5.71 -3.67
C VAL A 223 2.26 -5.16 -2.26
N TYR A 224 1.53 -4.06 -2.17
CA TYR A 224 1.21 -3.37 -0.91
C TYR A 224 -0.30 -3.40 -0.60
N PRO A 225 -0.84 -4.54 -0.12
CA PRO A 225 -2.22 -4.62 0.36
C PRO A 225 -2.53 -3.69 1.53
N ILE A 226 -3.54 -2.83 1.35
CA ILE A 226 -4.14 -2.04 2.42
C ILE A 226 -5.29 -2.86 3.04
N ILE A 227 -4.93 -3.74 3.96
CA ILE A 227 -5.84 -4.68 4.62
C ILE A 227 -5.59 -4.71 6.14
N PRO A 228 -6.57 -5.13 6.96
CA PRO A 228 -6.39 -5.28 8.41
C PRO A 228 -5.19 -6.17 8.76
N ASP A 229 -4.36 -5.72 9.69
CA ASP A 229 -3.26 -6.53 10.22
C ASP A 229 -3.71 -7.28 11.47
N ILE A 230 -4.06 -8.56 11.28
CA ILE A 230 -4.59 -9.42 12.35
C ILE A 230 -3.55 -9.62 13.48
N THR A 231 -2.25 -9.54 13.20
CA THR A 231 -1.22 -9.75 14.23
C THR A 231 -1.20 -8.61 15.23
N LEU A 232 -1.30 -7.37 14.74
CA LEU A 232 -1.39 -6.19 15.59
C LEU A 232 -2.77 -6.04 16.23
N GLU A 233 -3.84 -6.44 15.54
CA GLU A 233 -5.22 -6.39 16.08
C GLU A 233 -5.50 -7.45 17.15
N LYS A 234 -4.70 -8.52 17.22
CA LYS A 234 -4.82 -9.59 18.25
C LYS A 234 -3.91 -9.39 19.46
N LYS A 235 -2.92 -8.48 19.41
CA LYS A 235 -2.17 -8.10 20.63
C LYS A 235 -3.21 -7.64 21.64
N ASP A 236 -3.20 -8.30 22.78
CA ASP A 236 -4.18 -8.32 23.86
C ASP A 236 -5.27 -7.24 23.80
N ARG A 237 -6.53 -7.68 23.92
CA ARG A 237 -7.69 -6.81 24.24
C ARG A 237 -7.54 -6.21 25.64
N PHE A 238 -6.39 -5.63 25.97
CA PHE A 238 -6.19 -4.84 27.16
C PHE A 238 -7.17 -3.69 27.09
N ASP A 239 -7.92 -3.54 28.17
CA ASP A 239 -8.88 -2.47 28.34
C ASP A 239 -8.10 -1.16 28.61
N TYR A 240 -7.43 -0.63 27.59
CA TYR A 240 -6.80 0.68 27.62
C TYR A 240 -7.81 1.82 27.81
N SER A 241 -9.11 1.52 27.96
CA SER A 241 -10.23 2.46 27.98
C SER A 241 -10.18 3.50 29.11
N LYS A 242 -9.18 3.44 30.00
CA LYS A 242 -8.98 4.44 31.06
C LYS A 242 -7.56 4.96 31.24
N GLU A 243 -6.57 4.47 30.47
CA GLU A 243 -5.21 4.97 30.62
C GLU A 243 -4.99 6.22 29.76
N LEU A 244 -4.73 7.34 30.43
CA LEU A 244 -4.39 8.60 29.78
C LEU A 244 -2.87 8.78 29.70
N ILE A 245 -2.38 9.35 28.59
CA ILE A 245 -1.05 9.94 28.48
C ILE A 245 -1.17 11.46 28.64
N THR A 246 -0.16 12.05 29.27
CA THR A 246 -0.03 13.50 29.37
C THR A 246 0.55 14.06 28.08
N THR A 247 0.06 15.23 27.68
CA THR A 247 0.62 15.99 26.56
C THR A 247 1.90 16.72 26.93
N GLY A 248 2.26 16.78 28.22
CA GLY A 248 3.38 17.58 28.74
C GLY A 248 3.02 19.04 28.97
N ASN A 249 1.79 19.46 28.66
CA ASN A 249 1.28 20.79 28.97
C ASN A 249 -0.01 20.65 29.80
N ALA A 250 0.02 21.15 31.04
CA ALA A 250 -1.07 20.94 32.00
C ALA A 250 -2.38 21.62 31.56
N GLU A 251 -2.30 22.78 30.93
CA GLU A 251 -3.45 23.47 30.36
C GLU A 251 -4.06 22.69 29.19
N LEU A 252 -3.23 22.12 28.30
CA LEU A 252 -3.71 21.27 27.20
C LEU A 252 -4.36 19.99 27.73
N ASP A 253 -3.75 19.34 28.73
CA ASP A 253 -4.33 18.18 29.39
C ASP A 253 -5.69 18.53 30.00
N SER A 254 -5.80 19.68 30.68
CA SER A 254 -7.07 20.17 31.20
C SER A 254 -8.09 20.43 30.09
N MET A 255 -7.69 21.03 28.97
CA MET A 255 -8.57 21.28 27.83
C MET A 255 -9.12 19.98 27.24
N LEU A 256 -8.31 18.92 27.22
CA LEU A 256 -8.67 17.59 26.70
C LEU A 256 -9.46 16.73 27.70
N GLY A 257 -9.69 17.20 28.93
CA GLY A 257 -10.38 16.44 29.98
C GLY A 257 -9.47 15.49 30.78
N GLY A 258 -8.19 15.83 30.92
CA GLY A 258 -7.20 15.13 31.74
C GLY A 258 -6.04 14.48 30.97
N GLY A 259 -5.95 14.69 29.66
CA GLY A 259 -4.93 14.09 28.78
C GLY A 259 -5.54 13.32 27.60
N ILE A 260 -4.74 12.46 26.97
CA ILE A 260 -5.12 11.70 25.77
C ILE A 260 -5.24 10.22 26.11
N LEU A 261 -6.37 9.59 25.77
CA LEU A 261 -6.56 8.17 25.97
C LEU A 261 -5.61 7.33 25.09
N LYS A 262 -4.96 6.32 25.67
CA LYS A 262 -4.19 5.33 24.90
C LYS A 262 -5.06 4.64 23.84
N GLY A 263 -4.49 4.37 22.68
CA GLY A 263 -5.21 3.76 21.57
C GLY A 263 -6.18 4.70 20.83
N SER A 264 -6.18 5.99 21.16
CA SER A 264 -7.03 6.97 20.49
C SER A 264 -6.33 7.68 19.34
N GLU A 265 -7.14 8.22 18.45
CA GLU A 265 -6.71 9.12 17.39
C GLU A 265 -7.00 10.58 17.80
N VAL A 266 -5.97 11.42 17.72
CA VAL A 266 -6.07 12.86 17.93
C VAL A 266 -5.81 13.57 16.61
N MET A 267 -6.81 14.30 16.15
CA MET A 267 -6.69 15.15 14.97
C MET A 267 -6.35 16.57 15.39
N ILE A 268 -5.30 17.14 14.80
CA ILE A 268 -4.86 18.52 15.04
C ILE A 268 -5.02 19.29 13.73
N SER A 269 -6.02 20.15 13.66
CA SER A 269 -6.38 20.87 12.43
C SER A 269 -6.14 22.37 12.54
N GLY A 270 -5.81 23.01 11.42
CA GLY A 270 -5.60 24.46 11.36
C GLY A 270 -4.76 24.90 10.15
N LYS A 271 -4.72 26.21 9.88
CA LYS A 271 -3.91 26.80 8.80
C LYS A 271 -2.42 26.55 9.02
N SER A 272 -1.59 26.70 7.98
CA SER A 272 -0.13 26.75 8.15
C SER A 272 0.30 27.76 9.23
N GLY A 273 1.32 27.38 10.01
CA GLY A 273 1.93 28.22 11.05
C GLY A 273 1.18 28.35 12.39
N VAL A 274 -0.05 27.84 12.53
CA VAL A 274 -0.82 27.94 13.80
C VAL A 274 -0.26 27.08 14.93
N GLY A 275 0.73 26.21 14.66
CA GLY A 275 1.42 25.44 15.70
C GLY A 275 1.14 23.94 15.76
N LYS A 276 0.53 23.37 14.71
CA LYS A 276 0.10 21.97 14.67
C LYS A 276 1.24 20.98 14.94
N THR A 277 2.33 21.10 14.17
CA THR A 277 3.54 20.28 14.34
C THR A 277 4.13 20.44 15.74
N ASN A 278 4.18 21.67 16.27
CA ASN A 278 4.76 21.94 17.59
C ASN A 278 3.97 21.28 18.71
N LEU A 279 2.63 21.21 18.60
CA LEU A 279 1.78 20.45 19.52
C LEU A 279 2.13 18.95 19.46
N CYS A 280 2.36 18.40 18.27
CA CYS A 280 2.80 17.01 18.12
C CYS A 280 4.17 16.77 18.78
N LEU A 281 5.13 17.68 18.55
CA LEU A 281 6.47 17.57 19.13
C LEU A 281 6.45 17.66 20.66
N GLN A 282 5.60 18.50 21.24
CA GLN A 282 5.40 18.58 22.69
C GLN A 282 4.93 17.23 23.27
N ILE A 283 3.94 16.59 22.63
CA ILE A 283 3.41 15.29 23.07
C ILE A 283 4.47 14.19 22.91
N LEU A 284 5.19 14.17 21.79
CA LEU A 284 6.29 13.23 21.56
C LEU A 284 7.39 13.41 22.61
N MET A 285 7.86 14.64 22.84
CA MET A 285 8.88 15.00 23.82
C MET A 285 8.53 14.47 25.21
N GLN A 286 7.29 14.73 25.66
CA GLN A 286 6.85 14.34 26.99
C GLN A 286 6.95 12.82 27.23
N ASN A 287 6.81 12.02 26.16
CA ASN A 287 6.78 10.57 26.23
C ASN A 287 8.11 9.91 25.83
N ASP A 288 9.07 10.70 25.33
CA ASP A 288 10.34 10.26 24.73
C ASP A 288 11.29 9.57 25.73
N LEU A 289 11.26 9.94 27.02
CA LEU A 289 12.12 9.32 28.04
C LEU A 289 11.78 7.85 28.32
N LYS A 290 10.52 7.45 28.11
CA LYS A 290 10.03 6.11 28.47
C LYS A 290 9.58 5.29 27.29
N ASN A 291 9.24 5.93 26.18
CA ASN A 291 8.62 5.29 25.04
C ASN A 291 9.24 5.78 23.73
N VAL A 292 9.11 4.95 22.70
CA VAL A 292 9.47 5.33 21.34
C VAL A 292 8.35 6.17 20.74
N GLY A 293 8.73 7.28 20.11
CA GLY A 293 7.85 8.10 19.28
C GLY A 293 8.23 7.98 17.81
N ILE A 294 7.26 8.04 16.91
CA ILE A 294 7.51 8.10 15.46
C ILE A 294 6.79 9.30 14.86
N ILE A 295 7.46 10.03 13.98
CA ILE A 295 6.85 11.06 13.13
C ILE A 295 7.13 10.77 11.66
N TYR A 296 6.06 10.68 10.86
CA TYR A 296 6.07 10.62 9.41
C TYR A 296 5.85 12.03 8.89
N SER A 297 6.93 12.65 8.39
CA SER A 297 6.94 14.02 7.89
C SER A 297 6.88 14.03 6.36
N PHE A 298 5.94 14.79 5.82
CA PHE A 298 5.76 14.96 4.37
C PHE A 298 6.22 16.32 3.85
N GLU A 299 6.54 17.27 4.74
CA GLU A 299 6.93 18.64 4.36
C GLU A 299 8.28 19.06 4.93
N GLU A 300 8.61 18.60 6.14
CA GLU A 300 9.81 19.04 6.86
C GLU A 300 10.87 17.94 6.89
N SER A 301 12.12 18.30 6.61
CA SER A 301 13.24 17.39 6.76
C SER A 301 13.53 17.06 8.22
N LYS A 302 14.24 15.96 8.45
CA LYS A 302 14.65 15.56 9.80
C LYS A 302 15.44 16.64 10.54
N ASP A 303 16.32 17.35 9.83
CA ASP A 303 17.15 18.39 10.44
C ASP A 303 16.30 19.58 10.92
N VAL A 304 15.27 19.96 10.16
CA VAL A 304 14.33 21.03 10.56
C VAL A 304 13.55 20.63 11.81
N ILE A 305 13.07 19.37 11.87
CA ILE A 305 12.36 18.85 13.04
C ILE A 305 13.28 18.82 14.27
N LEU A 306 14.51 18.35 14.13
CA LEU A 306 15.47 18.29 15.24
C LEU A 306 15.89 19.68 15.72
N GLN A 307 16.09 20.62 14.79
CA GLN A 307 16.37 22.01 15.13
C GLN A 307 15.20 22.62 15.93
N ARG A 308 13.97 22.35 15.51
CA ARG A 308 12.78 22.81 16.21
C ARG A 308 12.65 22.25 17.63
N TYR A 309 13.04 21.00 17.86
CA TYR A 309 13.13 20.42 19.20
C TYR A 309 14.09 21.20 20.10
N HIS A 310 15.28 21.51 19.56
CA HIS A 310 16.28 22.28 20.26
C HIS A 310 15.77 23.71 20.56
N ASP A 311 15.25 24.40 19.56
CA ASP A 311 14.88 25.81 19.68
C ASP A 311 13.65 26.03 20.56
N LEU A 312 12.65 25.14 20.51
CA LEU A 312 11.44 25.27 21.32
C LEU A 312 11.62 24.74 22.73
N PHE A 313 12.28 23.60 22.90
CA PHE A 313 12.26 22.87 24.16
C PHE A 313 13.63 22.75 24.84
N ASN A 314 14.70 23.22 24.20
CA ASN A 314 16.09 22.96 24.62
C ASN A 314 16.31 21.46 24.88
N TYR A 315 15.73 20.62 24.01
CA TYR A 315 15.67 19.18 24.19
C TYR A 315 16.22 18.47 22.96
N LYS A 316 17.01 17.42 23.19
CA LYS A 316 17.43 16.49 22.14
C LYS A 316 16.70 15.16 22.35
N PRO A 317 15.91 14.69 21.38
CA PRO A 317 15.17 13.45 21.54
C PRO A 317 16.09 12.23 21.63
N ASN A 318 15.72 11.30 22.52
CA ASN A 318 16.43 10.06 22.81
C ASN A 318 15.83 8.87 22.05
N ASN A 319 14.49 8.81 21.94
CA ASN A 319 13.74 7.69 21.38
C ASN A 319 12.77 8.12 20.27
N LEU A 320 13.08 9.19 19.55
CA LEU A 320 12.30 9.66 18.42
C LEU A 320 12.84 9.12 17.09
N ILE A 321 11.94 8.53 16.32
CA ILE A 321 12.19 8.12 14.93
C ILE A 321 11.50 9.13 14.02
N ILE A 322 12.28 9.72 13.11
CA ILE A 322 11.78 10.66 12.11
C ILE A 322 11.89 9.98 10.75
N LYS A 323 10.76 9.86 10.05
CA LYS A 323 10.66 9.29 8.70
C LYS A 323 10.24 10.40 7.73
N GLU A 324 11.09 10.69 6.77
CA GLU A 324 10.78 11.58 5.65
C GLU A 324 10.06 10.77 4.56
N CYS A 325 8.91 11.24 4.10
CA CYS A 325 7.98 10.47 3.26
C CYS A 325 7.94 10.93 1.80
N GLU A 326 8.94 11.68 1.34
CA GLU A 326 8.99 12.26 -0.01
C GLU A 326 9.13 11.19 -1.12
N ASP A 327 9.89 10.12 -0.83
CA ASP A 327 10.25 9.08 -1.81
C ASP A 327 9.23 7.94 -1.94
N LEU A 328 8.12 8.00 -1.20
CA LEU A 328 7.11 6.95 -1.25
C LEU A 328 6.38 6.96 -2.61
N SER A 329 6.20 5.77 -3.17
CA SER A 329 5.55 5.56 -4.47
C SER A 329 4.02 5.65 -4.38
N SER A 330 3.47 5.19 -3.26
CA SER A 330 2.03 4.95 -3.11
C SER A 330 1.58 4.90 -1.65
N ILE A 331 0.28 5.07 -1.45
CA ILE A 331 -0.38 4.98 -0.15
C ILE A 331 -0.32 3.55 0.41
N GLY A 332 -0.24 2.55 -0.47
CA GLY A 332 0.01 1.16 -0.09
C GLY A 332 1.38 0.98 0.55
N GLU A 333 2.43 1.51 -0.09
CA GLU A 333 3.80 1.48 0.45
C GLU A 333 3.90 2.24 1.77
N PHE A 334 3.25 3.42 1.87
CA PHE A 334 3.13 4.16 3.13
C PHE A 334 2.51 3.29 4.22
N TYR A 335 1.34 2.68 3.97
CA TYR A 335 0.66 1.83 4.94
C TYR A 335 1.54 0.68 5.42
N TRP A 336 2.22 0.00 4.50
CA TRP A 336 3.13 -1.10 4.81
C TRP A 336 4.32 -0.66 5.66
N THR A 337 4.93 0.47 5.29
CA THR A 337 6.04 1.08 6.04
C THR A 337 5.62 1.38 7.47
N VAL A 338 4.44 2.01 7.64
CA VAL A 338 3.90 2.31 8.97
C VAL A 338 3.69 1.02 9.76
N VAL A 339 2.98 0.04 9.19
CA VAL A 339 2.68 -1.24 9.89
C VAL A 339 3.95 -1.98 10.30
N ASP A 340 4.98 -2.01 9.45
CA ASP A 340 6.26 -2.63 9.77
C ASP A 340 7.00 -1.90 10.89
N ASP A 341 7.07 -0.56 10.81
CA ASP A 341 7.64 0.28 11.85
C ASP A 341 6.91 0.09 13.20
N LEU A 342 5.58 0.00 13.21
CA LEU A 342 4.81 -0.27 14.43
C LEU A 342 5.15 -1.63 15.05
N LYS A 343 5.40 -2.66 14.24
CA LYS A 343 5.81 -3.99 14.72
C LYS A 343 7.23 -3.97 15.27
N HIS A 344 8.13 -3.28 14.58
CA HIS A 344 9.55 -3.29 14.90
C HIS A 344 9.87 -2.43 16.13
N TYR A 345 9.29 -1.22 16.20
CA TYR A 345 9.64 -0.24 17.24
C TYR A 345 8.68 -0.22 18.42
N ASN A 346 7.46 -0.76 18.27
CA ASN A 346 6.41 -0.77 19.30
C ASN A 346 6.25 0.61 20.00
N PRO A 347 6.00 1.70 19.24
CA PRO A 347 5.95 3.05 19.77
C PRO A 347 4.74 3.27 20.69
N SER A 348 4.73 4.36 21.45
CA SER A 348 3.53 4.79 22.19
C SER A 348 2.79 5.96 21.53
N VAL A 349 3.51 6.76 20.72
CA VAL A 349 2.96 7.92 20.01
C VAL A 349 3.44 7.88 18.57
N VAL A 350 2.52 8.06 17.64
CA VAL A 350 2.80 8.08 16.20
C VAL A 350 2.16 9.33 15.60
N VAL A 351 2.90 10.05 14.77
CA VAL A 351 2.47 11.31 14.14
C VAL A 351 2.51 11.18 12.63
N ILE A 352 1.45 11.62 11.95
CA ILE A 352 1.38 11.78 10.49
C ILE A 352 1.20 13.26 10.20
N ASP A 353 2.20 13.90 9.58
CA ASP A 353 2.26 15.37 9.42
C ASP A 353 2.67 15.83 8.01
N PRO A 354 1.79 16.51 7.25
CA PRO A 354 0.32 16.49 7.34
C PRO A 354 -0.30 15.33 6.55
N ILE A 355 -1.47 14.90 6.99
CA ILE A 355 -2.23 13.82 6.32
C ILE A 355 -2.70 14.19 4.91
N ASN A 356 -2.90 15.48 4.61
CA ASN A 356 -3.43 15.95 3.34
C ASN A 356 -2.54 15.52 2.15
N LEU A 357 -1.24 15.34 2.38
CA LEU A 357 -0.29 14.93 1.35
C LEU A 357 -0.36 13.43 1.01
N LEU A 358 -1.08 12.63 1.81
CA LEU A 358 -1.40 11.24 1.46
C LEU A 358 -2.26 11.15 0.20
N SER A 359 -3.07 12.15 -0.12
CA SER A 359 -3.83 12.16 -1.38
C SER A 359 -2.92 12.16 -2.61
N ASN A 360 -1.69 12.69 -2.51
CA ASN A 360 -0.69 12.61 -3.60
C ASN A 360 -0.10 11.21 -3.77
N LEU A 361 -0.30 10.31 -2.81
CA LEU A 361 0.13 8.92 -2.84
C LEU A 361 -1.01 7.96 -3.20
N ALA A 362 -2.23 8.46 -3.34
CA ALA A 362 -3.41 7.65 -3.59
C ALA A 362 -4.02 7.95 -4.97
N ILE A 363 -4.70 6.95 -5.53
CA ILE A 363 -5.57 7.14 -6.70
C ILE A 363 -6.88 7.82 -6.29
N THR A 364 -7.41 7.48 -5.11
CA THR A 364 -8.68 8.00 -4.60
C THR A 364 -8.55 8.45 -3.15
N ASP A 365 -9.34 9.45 -2.75
CA ASP A 365 -9.44 9.86 -1.35
C ASP A 365 -10.02 8.75 -0.46
N GLU A 366 -10.81 7.83 -1.02
CA GLU A 366 -11.31 6.65 -0.31
C GLU A 366 -10.17 5.74 0.18
N ASP A 367 -9.08 5.62 -0.59
CA ASP A 367 -7.89 4.85 -0.17
C ASP A 367 -7.21 5.50 1.04
N VAL A 368 -7.15 6.83 1.10
CA VAL A 368 -6.62 7.58 2.24
C VAL A 368 -7.49 7.33 3.47
N VAL A 369 -8.81 7.52 3.34
CA VAL A 369 -9.77 7.29 4.44
C VAL A 369 -9.69 5.85 4.94
N LYS A 370 -9.61 4.87 4.03
CA LYS A 370 -9.46 3.45 4.37
C LYS A 370 -8.17 3.20 5.15
N THR A 371 -7.05 3.75 4.68
CA THR A 371 -5.73 3.62 5.32
C THR A 371 -5.76 4.14 6.75
N ILE A 372 -6.28 5.35 6.96
CA ILE A 372 -6.37 5.97 8.29
C ILE A 372 -7.30 5.20 9.22
N ARG A 373 -8.44 4.70 8.71
CA ARG A 373 -9.33 3.84 9.50
C ARG A 373 -8.64 2.55 9.97
N LEU A 374 -7.77 1.95 9.14
CA LEU A 374 -7.01 0.76 9.53
C LEU A 374 -5.92 1.11 10.55
N LEU A 375 -5.16 2.17 10.34
CA LEU A 375 -4.16 2.65 11.30
C LEU A 375 -4.78 2.99 12.65
N LYS A 376 -5.97 3.61 12.66
CA LYS A 376 -6.76 3.85 13.88
C LYS A 376 -7.13 2.55 14.60
N LYS A 377 -7.56 1.51 13.87
CA LYS A 377 -7.88 0.21 14.47
C LYS A 377 -6.65 -0.43 15.12
N ILE A 378 -5.51 -0.36 14.43
CA ILE A 378 -4.23 -0.83 14.95
C ILE A 378 -3.86 -0.04 16.21
N ALA A 379 -3.94 1.29 16.16
CA ALA A 379 -3.67 2.15 17.30
C ALA A 379 -4.52 1.75 18.52
N LYS A 380 -5.83 1.58 18.32
CA LYS A 380 -6.76 1.12 19.35
C LYS A 380 -6.40 -0.24 19.95
N ALA A 381 -6.01 -1.21 19.12
CA ALA A 381 -5.65 -2.54 19.58
C ALA A 381 -4.30 -2.56 20.33
N THR A 382 -3.39 -1.66 19.98
CA THR A 382 -2.02 -1.64 20.51
C THR A 382 -1.79 -0.62 21.63
N GLY A 383 -2.76 0.26 21.90
CA GLY A 383 -2.63 1.34 22.88
C GLY A 383 -1.81 2.54 22.37
N ILE A 384 -1.45 2.57 21.09
CA ILE A 384 -0.72 3.68 20.47
C ILE A 384 -1.62 4.92 20.38
N VAL A 385 -1.10 6.10 20.72
CA VAL A 385 -1.75 7.37 20.40
C VAL A 385 -1.35 7.80 18.99
N LEU A 386 -2.34 7.90 18.10
CA LEU A 386 -2.14 8.32 16.71
C LEU A 386 -2.50 9.80 16.56
N LEU A 387 -1.50 10.65 16.36
CA LEU A 387 -1.66 12.07 16.04
C LEU A 387 -1.72 12.26 14.52
N VAL A 388 -2.74 12.94 14.04
CA VAL A 388 -2.95 13.22 12.62
C VAL A 388 -3.06 14.72 12.43
N VAL A 389 -2.09 15.32 11.75
CA VAL A 389 -2.11 16.75 11.44
C VAL A 389 -2.89 16.97 10.16
N VAL A 390 -3.84 17.91 10.21
CA VAL A 390 -4.65 18.32 9.07
C VAL A 390 -4.42 19.79 8.80
N GLU A 391 -4.05 20.11 7.55
CA GLU A 391 -4.09 21.48 7.09
C GLU A 391 -5.46 21.83 6.51
N VAL A 392 -5.99 22.99 6.91
CA VAL A 392 -7.27 23.52 6.45
C VAL A 392 -7.07 24.89 5.79
N THR A 393 -7.84 25.16 4.74
CA THR A 393 -7.87 26.47 4.05
C THR A 393 -8.82 27.44 4.75
N GLN A 394 -8.69 28.75 4.44
CA GLN A 394 -9.35 29.83 5.20
C GLN A 394 -10.88 29.84 5.13
N GLU A 395 -11.48 29.27 4.09
CA GLU A 395 -12.92 29.37 3.79
C GLU A 395 -13.75 28.23 4.39
N ILE A 396 -13.10 27.28 5.07
CA ILE A 396 -13.78 26.11 5.60
C ILE A 396 -14.50 26.47 6.90
N ASP A 397 -15.83 26.45 6.85
CA ASP A 397 -16.71 26.45 8.00
C ASP A 397 -16.32 25.30 8.94
N VAL A 398 -16.39 25.52 10.26
CA VAL A 398 -15.92 24.55 11.28
C VAL A 398 -16.67 23.20 11.22
N PHE A 399 -17.73 23.13 10.43
CA PHE A 399 -18.51 21.93 10.18
C PHE A 399 -18.08 21.13 8.94
N HIS A 400 -17.24 21.70 8.07
CA HIS A 400 -16.67 21.06 6.87
C HIS A 400 -15.13 20.91 6.94
N LEU A 401 -14.59 20.74 8.16
CA LEU A 401 -13.15 20.78 8.50
C LEU A 401 -12.20 19.91 7.66
N THR A 402 -12.68 18.98 6.85
CA THR A 402 -11.84 18.13 6.00
C THR A 402 -12.54 17.86 4.68
N GLY A 403 -12.00 18.31 3.55
CA GLY A 403 -12.47 17.93 2.22
C GLY A 403 -12.46 16.40 1.98
N ILE A 404 -11.67 15.67 2.76
CA ILE A 404 -11.48 14.20 2.70
C ILE A 404 -12.37 13.45 3.73
N GLY A 405 -13.20 14.15 4.52
CA GLY A 405 -14.14 13.52 5.47
C GLY A 405 -13.51 12.78 6.66
N VAL A 406 -12.18 12.90 6.88
CA VAL A 406 -11.45 12.18 7.94
C VAL A 406 -11.87 12.64 9.34
N SER A 407 -12.27 13.91 9.50
CA SER A 407 -12.65 14.51 10.80
C SER A 407 -13.82 13.80 11.50
N GLN A 408 -14.70 13.13 10.75
CA GLN A 408 -15.81 12.36 11.32
C GLN A 408 -15.32 11.23 12.24
N PHE A 409 -14.13 10.69 11.97
CA PHE A 409 -13.60 9.53 12.65
C PHE A 409 -12.75 9.87 13.87
N ALA A 410 -12.25 11.10 14.01
CA ALA A 410 -11.37 11.50 15.10
C ALA A 410 -12.00 11.28 16.50
N ASP A 411 -11.22 10.76 17.45
CA ASP A 411 -11.67 10.62 18.84
C ASP A 411 -11.47 11.91 19.62
N TYR A 412 -10.33 12.58 19.39
CA TYR A 412 -10.07 13.94 19.83
C TYR A 412 -9.89 14.86 18.61
N LEU A 413 -10.40 16.09 18.69
CA LEU A 413 -10.22 17.11 17.66
C LEU A 413 -9.76 18.41 18.30
N ILE A 414 -8.52 18.79 18.02
CA ILE A 414 -7.90 20.05 18.41
C ILE A 414 -7.90 20.95 17.18
N PHE A 415 -8.40 22.17 17.33
CA PHE A 415 -8.45 23.15 16.27
C PHE A 415 -7.60 24.37 16.63
N GLY A 416 -6.68 24.73 15.75
CA GLY A 416 -5.84 25.92 15.82
C GLY A 416 -6.21 26.92 14.74
N ARG A 417 -6.23 28.21 15.09
CA ARG A 417 -6.48 29.31 14.15
C ARG A 417 -5.68 30.54 14.51
N TYR A 418 -5.60 31.46 13.55
CA TYR A 418 -5.25 32.84 13.87
C TYR A 418 -6.49 33.61 14.34
N ILE A 419 -6.27 34.51 15.30
CA ILE A 419 -7.20 35.56 15.69
C ILE A 419 -6.43 36.87 15.70
N GLU A 420 -7.05 37.93 15.19
CA GLU A 420 -6.52 39.28 15.34
C GLU A 420 -7.09 39.84 16.65
N MET A 421 -6.28 40.45 17.50
CA MET A 421 -6.75 41.14 18.72
C MET A 421 -5.85 42.35 18.95
N GLU A 422 -6.45 43.53 19.14
CA GLU A 422 -5.71 44.78 19.40
C GLU A 422 -4.61 45.08 18.35
N GLY A 423 -4.81 44.66 17.09
CA GLY A 423 -3.82 44.82 16.02
C GLY A 423 -2.70 43.78 16.01
N GLU A 424 -2.72 42.79 16.90
CA GLU A 424 -1.80 41.67 16.92
C GLU A 424 -2.42 40.40 16.33
N LEU A 425 -1.66 39.68 15.51
CA LEU A 425 -2.06 38.37 14.99
C LEU A 425 -1.63 37.27 15.95
N LEU A 426 -2.57 36.82 16.77
CA LEU A 426 -2.35 35.78 17.78
C LEU A 426 -2.77 34.40 17.26
N LYS A 427 -2.17 33.35 17.82
CA LYS A 427 -2.60 31.97 17.58
C LYS A 427 -3.51 31.55 18.72
N ALA A 428 -4.63 30.92 18.40
CA ALA A 428 -5.58 30.40 19.37
C ALA A 428 -5.87 28.93 19.09
N ILE A 429 -6.10 28.18 20.16
CA ILE A 429 -6.46 26.76 20.12
C ILE A 429 -7.75 26.51 20.89
N THR A 430 -8.45 25.46 20.49
CA THR A 430 -9.63 24.95 21.17
C THR A 430 -9.74 23.43 20.97
N VAL A 431 -10.43 22.76 21.88
CA VAL A 431 -10.84 21.36 21.69
C VAL A 431 -12.27 21.37 21.18
N ILE A 432 -12.47 20.81 20.00
CA ILE A 432 -13.79 20.72 19.35
C ILE A 432 -14.50 19.41 19.74
N LYS A 433 -13.73 18.36 20.02
CA LYS A 433 -14.27 17.03 20.29
C LYS A 433 -13.38 16.26 21.26
N ASN A 434 -14.01 15.60 22.23
CA ASN A 434 -13.48 14.47 22.99
C ASN A 434 -14.57 13.40 23.01
N ARG A 435 -14.32 12.23 22.43
CA ARG A 435 -15.32 11.15 22.34
C ARG A 435 -15.53 10.41 23.66
N PHE A 436 -14.59 10.50 24.59
CA PHE A 436 -14.57 9.67 25.80
C PHE A 436 -15.05 10.40 27.05
N GLY A 437 -15.20 11.73 26.99
CA GLY A 437 -15.60 12.53 28.14
C GLY A 437 -15.84 13.99 27.77
N ASP A 438 -15.99 14.83 28.78
CA ASP A 438 -16.11 16.28 28.58
C ASP A 438 -14.74 16.87 28.17
N HIS A 439 -14.80 18.06 27.58
CA HIS A 439 -13.62 18.83 27.21
C HIS A 439 -13.91 20.32 27.40
N GLU A 440 -12.85 21.12 27.47
CA GLU A 440 -13.02 22.56 27.52
C GLU A 440 -13.64 23.09 26.22
N ARG A 441 -14.57 24.05 26.35
CA ARG A 441 -15.34 24.63 25.23
C ARG A 441 -14.95 26.06 24.90
N THR A 442 -13.81 26.51 25.43
CA THR A 442 -13.28 27.87 25.26
C THR A 442 -12.02 27.87 24.42
N PHE A 443 -11.80 28.96 23.69
CA PHE A 443 -10.53 29.23 23.04
C PHE A 443 -9.50 29.69 24.08
N ARG A 444 -8.24 29.35 23.84
CA ARG A 444 -7.08 29.86 24.58
C ARG A 444 -6.00 30.32 23.61
N ILE A 445 -5.24 31.34 23.99
CA ILE A 445 -4.05 31.76 23.24
C ILE A 445 -3.00 30.67 23.33
N LEU A 446 -2.40 30.31 22.19
CA LEU A 446 -1.24 29.43 22.09
C LEU A 446 -0.02 30.28 21.76
N ASP A 447 0.91 30.37 22.69
CA ASP A 447 2.19 31.05 22.53
C ASP A 447 3.34 30.04 22.51
N MET A 448 4.42 30.40 21.81
CA MET A 448 5.58 29.55 21.57
C MET A 448 6.82 30.38 21.83
N LYS A 449 7.50 30.09 22.94
CA LYS A 449 8.70 30.82 23.33
C LYS A 449 9.89 29.89 23.27
N SER A 450 10.92 30.33 22.54
CA SER A 450 12.16 29.58 22.40
C SER A 450 12.75 29.25 23.78
N GLY A 451 13.11 27.99 24.00
CA GLY A 451 13.61 27.46 25.26
C GLY A 451 12.56 27.28 26.38
N GLU A 452 11.34 27.78 26.21
CA GLU A 452 10.26 27.67 27.22
C GLU A 452 9.12 26.72 26.78
N GLY A 453 9.14 26.27 25.53
CA GLY A 453 8.13 25.39 24.96
C GLY A 453 6.80 26.08 24.65
N LEU A 454 5.73 25.29 24.70
CA LEU A 454 4.36 25.73 24.44
C LEU A 454 3.72 26.31 25.70
N LYS A 455 3.17 27.52 25.59
CA LYS A 455 2.38 28.17 26.64
C LYS A 455 0.95 28.36 26.17
N ILE A 456 0.00 27.88 26.99
CA ILE A 456 -1.42 28.04 26.73
C ILE A 456 -1.99 29.02 27.75
N GLY A 457 -2.60 30.09 27.26
CA GLY A 457 -3.10 31.20 28.07
C GLY A 457 -4.40 30.87 28.83
N LYS A 458 -5.02 31.92 29.35
CA LYS A 458 -6.33 31.82 30.00
C LYS A 458 -7.46 31.63 28.96
N PRO A 459 -8.60 31.04 29.37
CA PRO A 459 -9.81 31.00 28.55
C PRO A 459 -10.27 32.39 28.09
N LEU A 460 -10.51 32.55 26.79
CA LEU A 460 -11.03 33.77 26.17
C LEU A 460 -12.57 33.84 26.30
N LYS A 461 -13.08 33.90 27.54
CA LYS A 461 -14.53 33.90 27.83
C LYS A 461 -15.24 35.22 27.52
N GLU A 462 -14.47 36.29 27.39
CA GLU A 462 -15.00 37.66 27.25
C GLU A 462 -15.30 38.03 25.79
N TYR A 463 -14.97 37.16 24.83
CA TYR A 463 -15.11 37.43 23.40
C TYR A 463 -16.14 36.51 22.76
N SER A 464 -16.96 37.07 21.87
CA SER A 464 -17.87 36.32 21.01
C SER A 464 -17.32 36.22 19.59
N GLY A 465 -17.88 35.36 18.73
CA GLY A 465 -17.49 35.32 17.31
C GLY A 465 -16.06 34.84 17.00
N LEU A 466 -15.33 34.31 17.99
CA LEU A 466 -13.98 33.75 17.80
C LEU A 466 -13.94 32.62 16.76
N LEU A 467 -15.05 31.93 16.55
CA LEU A 467 -15.19 30.89 15.53
C LEU A 467 -15.40 31.45 14.12
N SER A 468 -16.11 32.56 13.97
CA SER A 468 -16.35 33.22 12.67
C SER A 468 -15.22 34.15 12.26
N GLY A 469 -14.35 34.53 13.20
CA GLY A 469 -13.31 35.54 12.98
C GLY A 469 -13.83 36.99 12.98
N LYS A 470 -15.11 37.20 13.30
CA LYS A 470 -15.72 38.52 13.54
C LYS A 470 -16.07 38.59 15.01
N TYR A 471 -15.15 39.10 15.83
CA TYR A 471 -15.32 39.15 17.28
C TYR A 471 -15.92 40.49 17.73
N GLU A 472 -16.82 40.41 18.70
CA GLU A 472 -17.43 41.52 19.46
C GLU A 472 -17.17 41.32 20.95
#